data_AF-A0A2E0L880-F1
#
_entry.id   AF-A0A2E0L880-F1
#
_cell.length_a   1.000
_cell.length_b   1.000
_cell.length_c   1.000
_cell.angle_alpha   90.00
_cell.angle_beta   90.00
_cell.angle_gamma   90.00
#
_symmetry.space_group_name_H-M   'P 1'
#
loop_
_entity.id
_entity.type
_entity.pdbx_description
1 polymer ?
#
loop_
_entity_poly.entity_id
_entity_poly.type
_entity_poly.pdbx_seq_one_letter_code
_entity_poly.pdbx_strand_id
1 'polypeptide(L)'
;MNLTTLVPRLYCWLLRLYPETFRDLFADEMQAIFAEVWVRAQMKQTIVATLFHEFTTLLIGAAREHVIALNRSGPRDQARAVIRAASLIFLLFYTRVTLDSSDPERMRFMVFNVLLGVGVITAWHWERRGGVLTIASALTVMVLMAVNESSLLAWFALIPAVLYPLPFVLFGWMFAILGGDRLHFPNRSQTQ
;
A
#
# COMPACT_ATOMS: atom_id res chain seq x y z
N MET A 1 -23.98 15.50 -2.17
CA MET A 1 -23.04 16.02 -1.14
C MET A 1 -22.31 17.20 -1.77
N ASN A 2 -22.42 18.41 -1.21
CA ASN A 2 -21.88 19.63 -1.86
C ASN A 2 -20.36 19.69 -1.72
N LEU A 3 -19.65 19.91 -2.84
CA LEU A 3 -18.19 20.04 -2.92
C LEU A 3 -17.61 21.04 -1.90
N THR A 4 -18.34 22.11 -1.63
CA THR A 4 -17.99 23.14 -0.64
C THR A 4 -17.83 22.63 0.79
N THR A 5 -18.45 21.50 1.14
CA THR A 5 -18.37 20.89 2.48
C THR A 5 -17.36 19.75 2.55
N LEU A 6 -16.99 19.16 1.40
CA LEU A 6 -16.12 17.99 1.31
C LEU A 6 -14.64 18.40 1.41
N VAL A 7 -14.27 19.52 0.79
CA VAL A 7 -12.89 20.01 0.74
C VAL A 7 -12.34 20.44 2.11
N PRO A 8 -13.07 21.20 2.96
CA PRO A 8 -12.58 21.53 4.30
C PRO A 8 -12.39 20.28 5.17
N ARG A 9 -13.26 19.27 5.02
CA ARG A 9 -13.11 17.99 5.74
C ARG A 9 -11.88 17.22 5.29
N LEU A 10 -11.62 17.19 3.99
CA LEU A 10 -10.46 16.51 3.41
C LEU A 10 -9.16 17.20 3.85
N TYR A 11 -9.17 18.54 3.93
CA TYR A 11 -8.06 19.33 4.45
C TYR A 11 -7.79 19.07 5.94
N CYS A 12 -8.83 19.10 6.80
CA CYS A 12 -8.67 18.74 8.22
C CYS A 12 -8.15 17.31 8.40
N TRP A 13 -8.55 16.39 7.53
CA TRP A 13 -8.03 15.02 7.54
C TRP A 13 -6.55 14.99 7.13
N LEU A 14 -6.17 15.75 6.10
CA LEU A 14 -4.79 15.86 5.63
C LEU A 14 -3.86 16.46 6.70
N LEU A 15 -4.31 17.51 7.40
CA LEU A 15 -3.54 18.14 8.47
C LEU A 15 -3.26 17.19 9.63
N ARG A 16 -4.17 16.25 9.92
CA ARG A 16 -3.97 15.23 10.97
C ARG A 16 -2.85 14.24 10.66
N LEU A 17 -2.39 14.16 9.40
CA LEU A 17 -1.24 13.33 9.03
C LEU A 17 0.09 13.98 9.45
N TYR A 18 0.11 15.28 9.74
CA TYR A 18 1.31 15.99 10.17
C TYR A 18 1.53 15.91 11.70
N PRO A 19 2.80 15.85 12.15
CA PRO A 19 3.16 15.90 13.57
C PRO A 19 2.57 17.12 14.28
N GLU A 20 2.20 17.00 15.56
CA GLU A 20 1.58 18.10 16.33
C GLU A 20 2.44 19.36 16.36
N THR A 21 3.75 19.21 16.56
CA THR A 21 4.70 20.35 16.59
C THR A 21 4.74 21.14 15.29
N PHE A 22 4.52 20.49 14.15
CA PHE A 22 4.46 21.16 12.84
C PHE A 22 3.10 21.82 12.61
N ARG A 23 2.01 21.19 13.08
CA ARG A 23 0.68 21.78 13.04
C ARG A 23 0.61 23.06 13.85
N ASP A 24 1.13 23.07 15.08
CA ASP A 24 1.03 24.25 15.94
C ASP A 24 1.81 25.45 15.41
N LEU A 25 2.92 25.23 14.68
CA LEU A 25 3.71 26.30 14.10
C LEU A 25 3.13 26.87 12.79
N PHE A 26 2.48 26.03 11.98
CA PHE A 26 2.16 26.37 10.59
C PHE A 26 0.67 26.22 10.23
N ALA A 27 -0.21 25.90 11.18
CA ALA A 27 -1.64 25.68 10.90
C ALA A 27 -2.31 26.89 10.25
N ASP A 28 -2.14 28.08 10.81
CA ASP A 28 -2.78 29.30 10.32
C ASP A 28 -2.24 29.69 8.92
N GLU A 29 -0.94 29.53 8.72
CA GLU A 29 -0.26 29.85 7.46
C GLU A 29 -0.67 28.86 6.35
N MET A 30 -0.74 27.57 6.66
CA MET A 30 -1.25 26.55 5.74
C MET A 30 -2.74 26.75 5.42
N GLN A 31 -3.54 27.23 6.37
CA GLN A 31 -4.95 27.49 6.14
C GLN A 31 -5.16 28.70 5.22
N ALA A 32 -4.35 29.74 5.37
CA ALA A 32 -4.34 30.92 4.49
C ALA A 32 -3.92 30.54 3.06
N ILE A 33 -2.81 29.80 2.89
CA ILE A 33 -2.35 29.33 1.58
C ILE A 33 -3.41 28.44 0.92
N PHE A 34 -4.05 27.54 1.68
CA PHE A 34 -5.09 26.67 1.15
C PHE A 34 -6.33 27.43 0.72
N ALA A 35 -6.78 28.43 1.49
CA ALA A 35 -7.90 29.29 1.11
C ALA A 35 -7.61 30.06 -0.19
N GLU A 36 -6.38 30.58 -0.33
CA GLU A 36 -5.96 31.30 -1.52
C GLU A 36 -5.89 30.39 -2.76
N VAL A 37 -5.33 29.18 -2.62
CA VAL A 37 -5.31 28.16 -3.67
C VAL A 37 -6.73 27.72 -4.03
N TRP A 38 -7.63 27.60 -3.05
CA TRP A 38 -9.02 27.22 -3.28
C TRP A 38 -9.80 28.28 -4.07
N VAL A 39 -9.65 29.56 -3.71
CA VAL A 39 -10.30 30.68 -4.45
C VAL A 39 -9.78 30.75 -5.89
N ARG A 40 -8.46 30.54 -6.11
CA ARG A 40 -7.89 30.44 -7.46
C ARG A 40 -8.38 29.21 -8.22
N ALA A 41 -8.53 28.08 -7.54
CA ALA A 41 -9.01 26.84 -8.14
C ALA A 41 -10.50 26.94 -8.54
N GLN A 42 -11.35 27.60 -7.74
CA GLN A 42 -12.76 27.83 -8.07
C GLN A 42 -12.97 28.61 -9.38
N MET A 43 -12.02 29.46 -9.77
CA MET A 43 -12.09 30.22 -11.02
C MET A 43 -11.65 29.43 -12.27
N LYS A 44 -11.05 28.25 -12.12
CA LYS A 44 -10.62 27.43 -13.26
C LYS A 44 -11.26 26.05 -13.19
N GLN A 45 -11.79 25.55 -14.32
CA GLN A 45 -12.34 24.19 -14.47
C GLN A 45 -11.33 23.05 -14.18
N THR A 46 -10.12 23.36 -13.72
CA THR A 46 -9.01 22.45 -13.40
C THR A 46 -8.80 22.23 -11.91
N ILE A 47 -9.81 22.43 -11.04
CA ILE A 47 -9.75 22.10 -9.60
C ILE A 47 -9.19 20.68 -9.36
N VAL A 48 -9.66 19.72 -10.14
CA VAL A 48 -9.22 18.32 -10.03
C VAL A 48 -7.74 18.17 -10.38
N ALA A 49 -7.28 18.84 -11.44
CA ALA A 49 -5.89 18.77 -11.86
C ALA A 49 -4.94 19.45 -10.85
N THR A 50 -5.34 20.58 -10.28
CA THR A 50 -4.57 21.28 -9.24
C THR A 50 -4.51 20.47 -7.94
N LEU A 51 -5.64 19.92 -7.49
CA LEU A 51 -5.66 19.05 -6.31
C LEU A 51 -4.85 17.76 -6.52
N PHE A 52 -4.92 17.18 -7.71
CA PHE A 52 -4.12 16.01 -8.05
C PHE A 52 -2.62 16.34 -8.08
N HIS A 53 -2.24 17.46 -8.69
CA HIS A 53 -0.86 17.92 -8.69
C HIS A 53 -0.33 18.07 -7.25
N GLU A 54 -1.08 18.74 -6.39
CA GLU A 54 -0.63 18.98 -5.01
C GLU A 54 -0.60 17.73 -4.15
N PHE A 55 -1.55 16.83 -4.36
CA PHE A 55 -1.49 15.50 -3.76
C PHE A 55 -0.24 14.72 -4.20
N THR A 56 0.10 14.76 -5.50
CA THR A 56 1.30 14.08 -6.00
C THR A 56 2.59 14.71 -5.49
N THR A 57 2.67 16.03 -5.42
CA THR A 57 3.83 16.76 -4.89
C THR A 57 4.07 16.42 -3.42
N LEU A 58 3.01 16.37 -2.61
CA LEU A 58 3.09 15.98 -1.21
C LEU A 58 3.50 14.52 -1.02
N LEU A 59 2.97 13.60 -1.84
CA LEU A 59 3.39 12.20 -1.83
C LEU A 59 4.86 12.03 -2.18
N ILE A 60 5.35 12.77 -3.19
CA ILE A 60 6.76 12.74 -3.58
C ILE A 60 7.64 13.31 -2.46
N GLY A 61 7.23 14.41 -1.83
CA GLY A 61 7.94 15.00 -0.69
C GLY A 61 8.06 14.03 0.49
N ALA A 62 6.94 13.42 0.89
CA ALA A 62 6.90 12.42 1.95
C ALA A 62 7.73 11.17 1.59
N ALA A 63 7.67 10.70 0.35
CA ALA A 63 8.49 9.60 -0.13
C ALA A 63 9.99 9.93 -0.05
N ARG A 64 10.38 11.16 -0.43
CA ARG A 64 11.77 11.61 -0.39
C ARG A 64 12.31 11.68 1.04
N GLU A 65 11.55 12.26 1.97
CA GLU A 65 11.91 12.24 3.40
C GLU A 65 11.99 10.82 3.94
N HIS A 66 11.07 9.94 3.54
CA HIS A 66 11.12 8.54 3.94
C HIS A 66 12.36 7.84 3.42
N VAL A 67 12.77 8.08 2.17
CA VAL A 67 14.02 7.54 1.59
C VAL A 67 15.25 8.07 2.33
N ILE A 68 15.26 9.36 2.70
CA ILE A 68 16.36 9.93 3.48
C ILE A 68 16.44 9.30 4.87
N ALA A 69 15.30 9.10 5.53
CA ALA A 69 15.23 8.39 6.81
C ALA A 69 15.68 6.92 6.68
N LEU A 70 15.32 6.27 5.58
CA LEU A 70 15.73 4.90 5.22
C LEU A 70 17.24 4.75 5.01
N ASN A 71 17.88 5.70 4.35
CA ASN A 71 19.33 5.73 4.19
C ASN A 71 20.08 5.88 5.52
N ARG A 72 19.42 6.46 6.55
CA ARG A 72 19.94 6.53 7.93
C ARG A 72 19.59 5.30 8.77
N SER A 73 18.73 4.41 8.26
CA SER A 73 18.29 3.21 8.95
C SER A 73 19.26 2.04 8.75
N GLY A 74 19.20 1.04 9.63
CA GLY A 74 19.94 -0.21 9.42
C GLY A 74 19.44 -0.99 8.20
N PRO A 75 20.24 -1.94 7.68
CA PRO A 75 19.93 -2.71 6.46
C PRO A 75 18.60 -3.48 6.57
N ARG A 76 18.16 -3.83 7.79
CA ARG A 76 16.88 -4.51 8.03
C ARG A 76 15.67 -3.63 7.77
N ASP A 77 15.72 -2.36 8.17
CA ASP A 77 14.63 -1.42 7.94
C ASP A 77 14.55 -1.00 6.47
N GLN A 78 15.71 -0.95 5.80
CA GLN A 78 15.79 -0.84 4.34
C GLN A 78 15.11 -2.02 3.65
N ALA A 79 15.41 -3.25 4.04
CA ALA A 79 14.75 -4.44 3.49
C ALA A 79 13.22 -4.39 3.69
N ARG A 80 12.74 -3.99 4.88
CA ARG A 80 11.30 -3.83 5.16
C ARG A 80 10.64 -2.83 4.22
N ALA A 81 11.25 -1.66 4.02
CA ALA A 81 10.68 -0.65 3.13
C ALA A 81 10.67 -1.11 1.67
N VAL A 82 11.75 -1.74 1.21
CA VAL A 82 11.82 -2.31 -0.15
C VAL A 82 10.73 -3.36 -0.37
N ILE A 83 10.54 -4.28 0.58
CA ILE A 83 9.49 -5.31 0.47
C ILE A 83 8.10 -4.69 0.48
N ARG A 84 7.83 -3.72 1.37
CA ARG A 84 6.54 -3.01 1.43
C ARG A 84 6.27 -2.28 0.11
N ALA A 85 7.24 -1.52 -0.39
CA ALA A 85 7.12 -0.81 -1.66
C ALA A 85 6.90 -1.76 -2.85
N ALA A 86 7.71 -2.82 -2.95
CA ALA A 86 7.58 -3.83 -4.01
C ALA A 86 6.21 -4.52 -3.95
N SER A 87 5.77 -4.94 -2.76
CA SER A 87 4.46 -5.58 -2.58
C SER A 87 3.29 -4.65 -2.94
N LEU A 88 3.40 -3.35 -2.63
CA LEU A 88 2.40 -2.37 -3.01
C LEU A 88 2.37 -2.16 -4.53
N ILE A 89 3.52 -2.00 -5.18
CA ILE A 89 3.62 -1.84 -6.63
C ILE A 89 3.00 -3.05 -7.34
N PHE A 90 3.31 -4.27 -6.88
CA PHE A 90 2.72 -5.50 -7.43
C PHE A 90 1.20 -5.55 -7.23
N LEU A 91 0.71 -5.21 -6.03
CA LEU A 91 -0.73 -5.20 -5.75
C LEU A 91 -1.46 -4.17 -6.63
N LEU A 92 -0.90 -2.97 -6.80
CA LEU A 92 -1.46 -1.93 -7.66
C LEU A 92 -1.44 -2.33 -9.12
N PHE A 93 -0.35 -2.95 -9.59
CA PHE A 93 -0.24 -3.48 -10.96
C PHE A 93 -1.36 -4.49 -11.24
N TYR A 94 -1.51 -5.51 -10.39
CA TYR A 94 -2.56 -6.52 -10.60
C TYR A 94 -3.97 -5.94 -10.46
N THR A 95 -4.18 -5.02 -9.52
CA THR A 95 -5.47 -4.31 -9.39
C THR A 95 -5.79 -3.54 -10.67
N ARG A 96 -4.82 -2.81 -11.24
CA ARG A 96 -5.00 -2.05 -12.49
C ARG A 96 -5.25 -2.97 -13.68
N VAL A 97 -4.59 -4.12 -13.74
CA VAL A 97 -4.82 -5.13 -14.78
C VAL A 97 -6.25 -5.66 -14.67
N THR A 98 -6.73 -5.98 -13.45
CA THR A 98 -8.08 -6.53 -13.23
C THR A 98 -9.20 -5.51 -13.50
N LEU A 99 -8.98 -4.22 -13.24
CA LEU A 99 -9.99 -3.18 -13.44
C LEU A 99 -10.24 -2.84 -14.92
N ASP A 100 -9.32 -3.11 -15.84
CA ASP A 100 -9.42 -2.67 -17.25
C ASP A 100 -10.29 -3.55 -18.15
N SER A 101 -11.07 -4.46 -17.57
CA SER A 101 -11.76 -5.51 -18.33
C SER A 101 -13.21 -5.65 -17.93
N SER A 102 -14.06 -5.85 -18.93
CA SER A 102 -15.49 -6.09 -18.81
C SER A 102 -15.87 -7.57 -18.59
N ASP A 103 -14.90 -8.48 -18.48
CA ASP A 103 -15.12 -9.92 -18.42
C ASP A 103 -15.58 -10.38 -17.01
N PRO A 104 -16.71 -11.11 -16.88
CA PRO A 104 -17.19 -11.66 -15.61
C PRO A 104 -16.17 -12.50 -14.84
N GLU A 105 -15.28 -13.21 -15.52
CA GLU A 105 -14.23 -14.02 -14.88
C GLU A 105 -13.25 -13.15 -14.07
N ARG A 106 -13.10 -11.87 -14.45
CA ARG A 106 -12.24 -10.89 -13.75
C ARG A 106 -12.79 -10.48 -12.39
N MET A 107 -14.09 -10.62 -12.15
CA MET A 107 -14.67 -10.37 -10.82
C MET A 107 -14.10 -11.34 -9.78
N ARG A 108 -13.80 -12.59 -10.17
CA ARG A 108 -13.12 -13.57 -9.32
C ARG A 108 -11.69 -13.13 -9.00
N PHE A 109 -10.95 -12.67 -10.02
CA PHE A 109 -9.61 -12.10 -9.83
C PHE A 109 -9.60 -10.87 -8.92
N MET A 110 -10.66 -10.05 -8.95
CA MET A 110 -10.79 -8.91 -8.04
C MET A 110 -10.94 -9.37 -6.59
N VAL A 111 -11.76 -10.39 -6.33
CA VAL A 111 -11.90 -11.00 -5.00
C VAL A 111 -10.56 -11.58 -4.54
N PHE A 112 -9.84 -12.29 -5.42
CA PHE A 112 -8.51 -12.83 -5.11
C PHE A 112 -7.50 -11.71 -4.80
N ASN A 113 -7.46 -10.64 -5.60
CA ASN A 113 -6.60 -9.49 -5.35
C ASN A 113 -6.92 -8.81 -4.01
N VAL A 114 -8.20 -8.68 -3.64
CA VAL A 114 -8.59 -8.12 -2.34
C VAL A 114 -8.11 -9.02 -1.21
N LEU A 115 -8.31 -10.34 -1.31
CA LEU A 115 -7.85 -11.31 -0.32
C LEU A 115 -6.32 -11.27 -0.12
N LEU A 116 -5.57 -11.20 -1.23
CA LEU A 116 -4.12 -11.07 -1.22
C LEU A 116 -3.68 -9.72 -0.63
N GLY A 117 -4.34 -8.63 -1.02
CA GLY A 117 -4.08 -7.27 -0.52
C GLY A 117 -4.30 -7.14 0.98
N VAL A 118 -5.37 -7.73 1.51
CA VAL A 118 -5.61 -7.80 2.97
C VAL A 118 -4.46 -8.53 3.65
N GLY A 119 -4.00 -9.66 3.10
CA GLY A 119 -2.84 -10.39 3.63
C GLY A 119 -1.59 -9.51 3.71
N VAL A 120 -1.24 -8.84 2.60
CA VAL A 120 -0.07 -7.98 2.50
C VAL A 120 -0.15 -6.78 3.46
N ILE A 121 -1.28 -6.08 3.52
CA ILE A 121 -1.48 -4.94 4.41
C ILE A 121 -1.40 -5.37 5.89
N THR A 122 -1.93 -6.55 6.20
CA THR A 122 -1.82 -7.17 7.54
C THR A 122 -0.36 -7.47 7.88
N ALA A 123 0.43 -7.95 6.91
CA ALA A 123 1.87 -8.21 7.05
C ALA A 123 2.68 -6.95 7.36
N TRP A 124 2.22 -5.78 6.92
CA TRP A 124 2.93 -4.52 7.22
C TRP A 124 2.88 -4.17 8.71
N HIS A 125 1.78 -4.50 9.39
CA HIS A 125 1.57 -4.22 10.81
C HIS A 125 2.04 -5.37 11.71
N TRP A 126 1.76 -6.61 11.31
CA TRP A 126 2.10 -7.81 12.07
C TRP A 126 2.98 -8.74 11.23
N GLU A 127 4.24 -8.33 10.96
CA GLU A 127 5.21 -9.01 10.07
C GLU A 127 5.06 -10.53 10.01
N ARG A 128 5.26 -11.23 11.12
CA ARG A 128 5.19 -12.70 11.14
C ARG A 128 3.79 -13.25 10.85
N ARG A 129 2.77 -12.76 11.57
CA ARG A 129 1.39 -13.27 11.47
C ARG A 129 0.76 -12.92 10.13
N GLY A 130 0.94 -11.70 9.67
CA GLY A 130 0.46 -11.26 8.37
C GLY A 130 1.26 -11.87 7.22
N GLY A 131 2.56 -12.15 7.39
CA GLY A 131 3.33 -12.93 6.43
C GLY A 131 2.76 -14.33 6.23
N VAL A 132 2.48 -15.05 7.32
CA VAL A 132 1.79 -16.36 7.28
C VAL A 132 0.39 -16.25 6.66
N LEU A 133 -0.38 -15.22 7.01
CA LEU A 133 -1.69 -14.97 6.41
C LEU A 133 -1.59 -14.76 4.90
N THR A 134 -0.58 -14.01 4.44
CA THR A 134 -0.36 -13.74 3.01
C THR A 134 -0.04 -15.03 2.26
N ILE A 135 0.81 -15.89 2.82
CA ILE A 135 1.11 -17.21 2.25
C ILE A 135 -0.17 -18.05 2.18
N ALA A 136 -0.94 -18.13 3.27
CA ALA A 136 -2.18 -18.91 3.31
C ALA A 136 -3.19 -18.41 2.27
N SER A 137 -3.38 -17.09 2.13
CA SER A 137 -4.21 -16.49 1.10
C SER A 137 -3.73 -16.84 -0.31
N ALA A 138 -2.41 -16.75 -0.56
CA ALA A 138 -1.83 -17.05 -1.86
C ALA A 138 -1.97 -18.53 -2.25
N LEU A 139 -1.76 -19.45 -1.30
CA LEU A 139 -2.00 -20.87 -1.51
C LEU A 139 -3.48 -21.17 -1.75
N THR A 140 -4.38 -20.50 -1.03
CA THR A 140 -5.83 -20.63 -1.24
C THR A 140 -6.21 -20.20 -2.64
N VAL A 141 -5.70 -19.05 -3.12
CA VAL A 141 -5.93 -18.58 -4.49
C VAL A 141 -5.35 -19.56 -5.52
N MET A 142 -4.15 -20.09 -5.28
CA MET A 142 -3.53 -21.09 -6.15
C MET A 142 -4.41 -22.34 -6.32
N VAL A 143 -4.94 -22.87 -5.21
CA VAL A 143 -5.84 -24.04 -5.24
C VAL A 143 -7.15 -23.70 -5.94
N LEU A 144 -7.77 -22.55 -5.63
CA LEU A 144 -9.03 -22.14 -6.26
C LEU A 144 -8.88 -21.94 -7.77
N MET A 145 -7.75 -21.39 -8.23
CA MET A 145 -7.45 -21.26 -9.65
C MET A 145 -7.23 -22.62 -10.32
N ALA A 146 -6.52 -23.54 -9.65
CA ALA A 146 -6.24 -24.87 -10.19
C ALA A 146 -7.50 -25.74 -10.30
N VAL A 147 -8.42 -25.68 -9.33
CA VAL A 147 -9.65 -26.51 -9.30
C VAL A 147 -10.68 -26.06 -10.34
N ASN A 148 -10.64 -24.79 -10.74
CA ASN A 148 -11.63 -24.23 -11.68
C ASN A 148 -11.38 -24.61 -13.15
N GLU A 149 -10.27 -25.29 -13.45
CA GLU A 149 -9.85 -25.63 -14.80
C GLU A 149 -10.15 -27.10 -15.13
N SER A 150 -11.30 -27.36 -15.75
CA SER A 150 -11.79 -28.71 -16.06
C SER A 150 -11.47 -29.19 -17.49
N SER A 151 -10.45 -28.63 -18.14
CA SER A 151 -10.18 -28.88 -19.57
C SER A 151 -8.96 -29.79 -19.82
N LEU A 152 -8.87 -30.38 -21.02
CA LEU A 152 -7.68 -31.13 -21.50
C LEU A 152 -6.38 -30.30 -21.47
N LEU A 153 -6.49 -28.98 -21.33
CA LEU A 153 -5.38 -28.04 -21.20
C LEU A 153 -5.06 -27.66 -19.74
N ALA A 154 -5.62 -28.37 -18.75
CA ALA A 154 -5.43 -28.09 -17.32
C ALA A 154 -3.95 -27.91 -16.94
N TRP A 155 -3.03 -28.65 -17.56
CA TRP A 155 -1.59 -28.52 -17.27
C TRP A 155 -1.01 -27.18 -17.69
N PHE A 156 -1.52 -26.57 -18.76
CA PHE A 156 -1.13 -25.21 -19.15
C PHE A 156 -1.76 -24.17 -18.24
N ALA A 157 -2.97 -24.42 -17.72
CA ALA A 157 -3.66 -23.52 -16.80
C ALA A 157 -3.07 -23.54 -15.37
N LEU A 158 -2.36 -24.62 -14.99
CA LEU A 158 -1.57 -24.65 -13.75
C LEU A 158 -0.46 -23.60 -13.73
N ILE A 159 0.13 -23.27 -14.89
CA ILE A 159 1.21 -22.29 -14.98
C ILE A 159 0.77 -20.92 -14.47
N PRO A 160 -0.29 -20.27 -15.00
CA PRO A 160 -0.77 -19.01 -14.46
C PRO A 160 -1.34 -19.17 -13.05
N ALA A 161 -1.97 -20.30 -12.70
CA ALA A 161 -2.47 -20.55 -11.35
C ALA A 161 -1.36 -20.55 -10.29
N VAL A 162 -0.14 -20.96 -10.65
CA VAL A 162 1.04 -20.91 -9.76
C VAL A 162 1.78 -19.58 -9.88
N LEU A 163 2.04 -19.10 -11.09
CA LEU A 163 2.82 -17.88 -11.33
C LEU A 163 2.13 -16.62 -10.79
N TYR A 164 0.80 -16.55 -10.84
CA TYR A 164 0.05 -15.40 -10.37
C TYR A 164 0.19 -15.17 -8.84
N PRO A 165 -0.06 -16.15 -7.96
CA PRO A 165 0.10 -15.97 -6.52
C PRO A 165 1.55 -16.06 -6.03
N LEU A 166 2.50 -16.55 -6.85
CA LEU A 166 3.89 -16.77 -6.45
C LEU A 166 4.57 -15.53 -5.83
N PRO A 167 4.48 -14.30 -6.39
CA PRO A 167 5.06 -13.12 -5.77
C PRO A 167 4.53 -12.87 -4.35
N PHE A 168 3.25 -13.17 -4.10
CA PHE A 168 2.64 -13.00 -2.78
C PHE A 168 3.12 -14.04 -1.78
N VAL A 169 3.37 -15.28 -2.22
CA VAL A 169 4.03 -16.30 -1.39
C VAL A 169 5.42 -15.82 -0.98
N LEU A 170 6.20 -15.28 -1.94
CA LEU A 170 7.54 -14.75 -1.67
C LEU A 170 7.50 -13.56 -0.70
N PHE A 171 6.60 -12.59 -0.90
CA PHE A 171 6.44 -11.47 0.03
C PHE A 171 6.03 -11.94 1.43
N GLY A 172 5.05 -12.85 1.51
CA GLY A 172 4.61 -13.43 2.78
C GLY A 172 5.75 -14.14 3.52
N TRP A 173 6.58 -14.90 2.81
CA TRP A 173 7.78 -15.53 3.35
C TRP A 173 8.78 -14.49 3.88
N MET A 174 9.08 -13.45 3.10
CA MET A 174 10.02 -12.41 3.50
C MET A 174 9.54 -11.66 4.77
N PHE A 175 8.23 -11.36 4.86
CA PHE A 175 7.64 -10.79 6.09
C PHE A 175 7.71 -11.76 7.28
N ALA A 176 7.51 -13.05 7.04
CA ALA A 176 7.61 -14.07 8.08
C ALA A 176 9.02 -14.17 8.69
N ILE A 177 10.06 -14.16 7.83
CA ILE A 177 11.46 -14.11 8.28
C ILE A 177 11.73 -12.83 9.05
N LEU A 178 11.41 -11.67 8.48
CA LEU A 178 11.70 -10.37 9.10
C LEU A 178 11.00 -10.19 10.45
N GLY A 179 9.84 -10.80 10.64
CA GLY A 179 9.11 -10.79 11.91
C GLY A 179 9.67 -11.74 12.97
N GLY A 180 10.34 -12.82 12.60
CA GLY A 180 10.92 -13.82 13.53
C GLY A 180 12.00 -13.22 14.43
N ASP A 181 12.89 -12.41 13.85
CA ASP A 181 14.06 -11.89 14.55
C ASP A 181 13.75 -10.77 15.55
N ARG A 182 12.49 -10.36 15.73
CA ARG A 182 12.12 -9.42 16.82
C ARG A 182 12.09 -10.10 18.19
N LEU A 183 11.99 -11.44 18.23
CA LEU A 183 11.87 -12.20 19.47
C LEU A 183 13.22 -12.60 20.09
N HIS A 184 14.35 -12.30 19.44
CA HIS A 184 15.67 -12.82 19.82
C HIS A 184 16.76 -11.76 20.04
N PHE A 185 16.41 -10.47 20.15
CA PHE A 185 17.34 -9.48 20.68
C PHE A 185 17.18 -9.38 22.19
N PRO A 186 18.02 -10.07 22.99
CA PRO A 186 18.09 -9.78 24.42
C PRO A 186 18.43 -8.30 24.59
N ASN A 187 17.69 -7.63 25.47
CA ASN A 187 17.90 -6.25 25.87
C ASN A 187 19.39 -6.04 26.21
N ARG A 188 20.18 -5.48 25.29
CA ARG A 188 21.56 -5.02 25.55
C ARG A 188 21.55 -3.67 26.29
N SER A 189 20.56 -3.44 27.14
CA SER A 189 20.46 -2.28 28.03
C SER A 189 20.96 -2.57 29.46
N GLN A 190 21.74 -3.64 29.67
CA GLN A 190 22.30 -3.99 30.98
C GLN A 190 23.82 -4.20 30.99
N THR A 191 24.56 -3.31 30.33
CA THR A 191 25.96 -3.08 30.72
C THR A 191 26.15 -1.59 30.92
N GLN A 192 25.91 -1.18 32.16
CA GLN A 192 26.53 0.00 32.77
C GLN A 192 28.04 -0.21 32.88
#